data_AF-A0A970RC84-F1
#
_entry.id   AF-A0A970RC84-F1
#
_cell.length_a   1.000
_cell.length_b   1.000
_cell.length_c   1.000
_cell.angle_alpha   90.00
_cell.angle_beta   90.00
_cell.angle_gamma   90.00
#
_symmetry.space_group_name_H-M   'P 1'
#
loop_
_entity.id
_entity.type
_entity.pdbx_description
1 polymer ?
#
loop_
_entity_poly.entity_id
_entity_poly.type
_entity_poly.pdbx_seq_one_letter_code
_entity_poly.pdbx_strand_id
1 'polypeptide(L)' 'MHYLDPKNDLTFKKIFGQHPHLLISFLNAMLPLPDDSVIESLEYLPADMVPEIPLMKYSIVDVRCKDNRGRQ' A
#
# COMPACT_ATOMS: atom_id res chain seq x y z
N MET A 1 16.39 -16.91 -12.42
CA MET A 1 15.41 -16.50 -11.39
C MET A 1 14.38 -15.62 -12.08
N HIS A 2 13.10 -15.99 -12.04
CA HIS A 2 12.02 -15.12 -12.53
C HIS A 2 11.69 -14.12 -11.42
N TYR A 3 12.18 -12.89 -11.54
CA TYR A 3 11.78 -11.81 -10.66
C TYR A 3 10.33 -11.43 -10.98
N LEU A 4 9.51 -11.33 -9.94
CA LEU A 4 8.16 -10.78 -10.07
C LEU A 4 8.30 -9.27 -10.29
N ASP A 5 7.74 -8.75 -11.39
CA ASP A 5 7.71 -7.31 -11.61
C ASP A 5 6.72 -6.67 -10.61
N PRO A 6 7.17 -5.82 -9.67
CA PRO A 6 6.28 -5.16 -8.70
C PRO A 6 5.37 -4.12 -9.36
N LYS A 7 5.64 -3.72 -10.61
CA LYS A 7 4.70 -2.92 -11.43
C LYS A 7 3.50 -3.74 -11.89
N ASN A 8 3.57 -5.08 -11.81
CA ASN A 8 2.41 -5.92 -12.03
C ASN A 8 1.51 -5.87 -10.80
N ASP A 9 0.28 -5.46 -11.03
CA ASP A 9 -0.76 -5.34 -10.02
C ASP A 9 -0.92 -6.57 -9.10
N LEU A 10 -0.87 -7.78 -9.67
CA LEU A 10 -0.98 -9.02 -8.90
C LEU A 10 0.21 -9.20 -7.95
N THR A 11 1.40 -8.83 -8.40
CA THR A 11 2.62 -8.85 -7.58
C THR A 11 2.51 -7.80 -6.48
N PHE A 12 2.09 -6.58 -6.83
CA PHE A 12 1.94 -5.48 -5.88
C PHE A 12 1.00 -5.87 -4.74
N LYS A 13 -0.20 -6.40 -5.04
CA LYS A 13 -1.14 -6.87 -4.01
C LYS A 13 -0.60 -8.04 -3.19
N LYS A 14 0.12 -8.99 -3.79
CA LYS A 14 0.72 -10.10 -3.05
C LYS A 14 1.77 -9.63 -2.06
N ILE A 15 2.63 -8.69 -2.46
CA ILE A 15 3.69 -8.17 -1.61
C ILE A 15 3.13 -7.20 -0.57
N PHE A 16 2.37 -6.20 -1.01
CA PHE A 16 1.95 -5.07 -0.17
C PHE A 16 0.56 -5.23 0.44
N GLY A 17 -0.28 -6.15 -0.02
CA GLY A 17 -1.62 -6.37 0.53
C GLY A 17 -1.62 -7.28 1.77
N GLN A 18 -0.60 -8.12 1.94
CA GLN A 18 -0.45 -9.01 3.11
C GLN A 18 0.59 -8.51 4.11
N HIS A 19 1.39 -7.52 3.73
CA HIS A 19 2.53 -7.04 4.53
C HIS A 19 2.52 -5.50 4.63
N PRO A 20 1.70 -4.92 5.53
CA PRO A 20 1.58 -3.47 5.68
C PRO A 20 2.90 -2.79 6.06
N HIS A 21 3.79 -3.46 6.79
CA HIS A 21 5.11 -2.94 7.13
C HIS A 21 6.00 -2.70 5.88
N LEU A 22 5.88 -3.54 4.85
CA LEU A 22 6.59 -3.32 3.58
C LEU A 22 6.03 -2.11 2.85
N LEU A 23 4.71 -1.93 2.87
CA LEU A 23 4.06 -0.78 2.24
C LEU A 23 4.45 0.52 2.95
N ILE A 24 4.48 0.53 4.29
CA ILE A 24 4.97 1.67 5.08
C ILE A 24 6.42 1.99 4.72
N SER A 25 7.31 1.01 4.71
CA SER A 25 8.72 1.21 4.35
C SER A 25 8.88 1.73 2.91
N PHE A 26 8.10 1.19 1.97
CA PHE A 26 8.10 1.63 0.59
C PHE A 26 7.62 3.08 0.44
N LEU A 27 6.51 3.44 1.09
CA LEU A 27 5.96 4.80 1.05
C LEU A 27 6.92 5.81 1.69
N ASN A 28 7.51 5.50 2.85
CA ASN A 28 8.51 6.35 3.48
C ASN A 28 9.79 6.53 2.64
N ALA A 29 10.14 5.56 1.80
CA ALA A 29 11.31 5.66 0.92
C ALA A 29 11.03 6.38 -0.41
N MET A 30 9.80 6.29 -0.92
CA MET A 30 9.42 6.83 -2.23
C MET A 30 8.78 8.21 -2.17
N LEU A 31 8.03 8.52 -1.09
CA LEU A 31 7.40 9.81 -0.91
C LEU A 31 8.39 10.77 -0.23
N PRO A 32 8.50 12.03 -0.69
CA PRO A 32 9.33 13.04 -0.06
C PRO A 32 8.63 13.60 1.20
N LEU A 33 8.46 12.76 2.21
CA LEU A 33 7.87 13.14 3.48
C LEU A 33 8.90 13.91 4.32
N PRO A 34 8.51 14.98 5.03
CA PRO A 34 9.36 15.59 6.03
C PRO A 34 9.63 14.63 7.20
N ASP A 35 10.76 14.80 7.89
CA ASP A 35 11.19 13.93 9.00
C ASP A 35 10.15 13.83 10.13
N ASP A 36 9.31 14.87 10.30
CA ASP A 36 8.24 14.93 11.29
C ASP A 36 6.91 14.34 10.80
N SER A 37 6.92 13.65 9.66
CA SER A 37 5.73 13.18 8.94
C SER A 37 5.89 11.74 8.42
N VAL A 38 6.83 11.00 9.02
CA VAL A 38 7.07 9.58 8.68
C VAL A 38 5.86 8.75 9.07
N ILE A 39 5.44 7.86 8.17
CA ILE A 39 4.30 6.96 8.39
C ILE A 39 4.70 5.90 9.41
N GLU A 40 3.92 5.77 10.50
CA GLU A 40 4.12 4.75 11.54
C GLU A 40 3.14 3.58 11.41
N SER A 41 1.91 3.85 10.98
CA SER A 41 0.90 2.81 10.79
C SER A 41 0.04 3.07 9.57
N LEU A 42 -0.53 2.00 9.03
CA LEU A 42 -1.37 2.02 7.84
C LEU A 42 -2.55 1.06 8.03
N GLU A 43 -3.73 1.50 7.60
CA GLU A 43 -4.95 0.71 7.54
C GLU A 43 -5.46 0.66 6.11
N TYR A 44 -5.84 -0.53 5.64
CA TYR A 44 -6.50 -0.68 4.34
C TYR A 44 -7.96 -0.25 4.48
N LEU A 45 -8.37 0.69 3.65
CA LEU A 45 -9.76 1.10 3.58
C LEU A 45 -10.55 0.07 2.76
N PRO A 46 -11.81 -0.22 3.13
CA PRO A 46 -12.67 -1.04 2.30
C PRO A 46 -12.79 -0.38 0.92
N ALA A 47 -12.59 -1.15 -0.14
CA ALA A 47 -12.90 -0.68 -1.48
C ALA A 47 -14.44 -0.58 -1.59
N ASP A 48 -14.98 0.64 -1.49
CA ASP A 48 -16.42 0.85 -1.61
C ASP A 48 -16.93 0.28 -2.95
N MET A 49 -17.73 -0.80 -2.85
CA MET A 49 -18.55 -1.37 -3.93
C MET A 49 -17.83 -1.85 -5.20
N VAL A 50 -16.63 -2.40 -5.08
CA VAL A 50 -15.99 -3.04 -6.23
C VAL A 50 -16.23 -4.55 -6.20
N PRO A 51 -17.02 -5.13 -7.14
CA PRO A 51 -17.24 -6.58 -7.16
C PRO A 51 -15.90 -7.30 -7.34
N GLU A 52 -15.67 -8.33 -6.51
CA GLU A 52 -14.54 -9.25 -6.67
C GLU A 52 -14.72 -10.05 -7.96
N ILE A 53 -14.13 -9.58 -9.05
CA ILE A 53 -14.10 -10.32 -10.31
C ILE A 53 -12.80 -11.14 -10.32
N PRO A 54 -12.84 -12.49 -10.41
CA PRO A 54 -11.66 -13.37 -10.32
C PRO A 54 -10.54 -13.09 -11.34
N LEU A 55 -10.80 -12.26 -12.35
CA LEU A 55 -9.92 -11.94 -13.48
C LEU A 55 -9.71 -10.44 -13.70
N MET A 56 -10.40 -9.55 -12.97
CA MET A 56 -10.37 -8.11 -13.23
C MET A 56 -9.55 -7.36 -12.19
N LYS A 57 -8.57 -6.59 -12.69
CA LYS A 57 -7.57 -5.83 -11.94
C LYS A 57 -8.15 -4.52 -11.42
N TYR A 58 -8.27 -4.41 -10.11
CA TYR A 58 -8.35 -3.10 -9.46
C TYR A 58 -7.02 -2.86 -8.77
N SER A 59 -6.12 -2.12 -9.42
CA SER A 59 -4.76 -1.85 -8.91
C SER A 59 -4.68 -0.74 -7.89
N ILE A 60 -5.83 -0.33 -7.38
CA ILE A 60 -5.98 0.78 -6.46
C ILE A 60 -6.29 0.15 -5.11
N VAL A 61 -5.42 0.45 -4.16
CA VAL A 61 -5.60 0.07 -2.77
C VAL A 61 -5.66 1.37 -1.99
N ASP A 62 -6.83 1.67 -1.45
CA ASP A 62 -6.99 2.82 -0.58
C ASP A 62 -6.40 2.48 0.79
N VAL A 63 -5.47 3.32 1.23
CA VAL A 63 -4.78 3.15 2.51
C VAL A 63 -4.84 4.45 3.30
N ARG A 64 -5.25 4.34 4.56
CA ARG A 64 -5.17 5.44 5.53
C ARG A 64 -3.87 5.30 6.28
N CYS A 65 -3.00 6.30 6.16
CA CYS A 65 -1.73 6.36 6.86
C CYS A 65 -1.89 7.18 8.14
N LYS A 66 -1.12 6.85 9.16
CA LYS A 66 -0.98 7.68 10.37
C LYS A 66 0.50 7.95 10.58
N ASP A 67 0.84 9.22 10.73
CA ASP A 67 2.22 9.62 10.97
C ASP A 67 2.60 9.56 12.46
N ASN A 68 3.89 9.79 12.75
CA ASN A 68 4.46 9.88 14.08
C ASN A 68 3.90 11.01 14.97
N ARG A 69 3.12 11.94 14.41
CA ARG A 69 2.40 13.00 15.15
C ARG A 69 0.93 12.67 15.35
N GLY A 70 0.48 11.52 14.87
CA GLY A 70 -0.90 11.06 14.93
C GLY A 70 -1.83 11.74 13.94
N ARG A 71 -1.30 12.44 12.93
CA ARG A 71 -2.07 13.00 11.81
C ARG A 71 -2.42 11.88 10.82
N GLN A 72 -3.56 12.02 10.14
CA GLN A 72 -4.07 11.08 9.14
C GLN A 72 -4.41 11.81 7.84
#